data_AF-A0A7C7ACH1-F1
#
_entry.id   AF-A0A7C7ACH1-F1
#
_cell.length_a   1.000
_cell.length_b   1.000
_cell.length_c   1.000
_cell.angle_alpha   90.00
_cell.angle_beta   90.00
_cell.angle_gamma   90.00
#
_symmetry.space_group_name_H-M   'P 1'
#
loop_
_entity.id
_entity.type
_entity.pdbx_description
1 polymer ?
#
loop_
_entity_poly.entity_id
_entity_poly.type
_entity_poly.pdbx_seq_one_letter_code
_entity_poly.pdbx_strand_id
1 'polypeptide(L)'
;MILKCIGYEDAEFFYRQFSNDEVNQYLYDSEPCGSVEQAQKWIEFYLESEPRNQHRWIIVLKENGEKIGTCGFHCWNRETGEIEMGYDLQTISGLPRE
;
A
#
# COMPACT_ATOMS: atom_id res chain seq x y z
N MET A 1 5.73 2.83 14.37
CA MET A 1 4.75 2.74 13.27
C MET A 1 3.37 2.33 13.78
N ILE A 2 2.31 2.77 13.10
CA ILE A 2 0.91 2.33 13.22
C ILE A 2 0.35 1.96 11.83
N LEU A 3 -0.71 1.15 11.79
CA LEU A 3 -1.44 0.82 10.57
C LEU A 3 -2.71 1.66 10.49
N LYS A 4 -2.84 2.45 9.42
CA LYS A 4 -4.02 3.26 9.11
C LYS A 4 -4.84 2.55 8.03
N CYS A 5 -6.16 2.46 8.19
CA CYS A 5 -7.05 2.03 7.11
C CYS A 5 -6.99 3.02 5.94
N ILE A 6 -6.91 2.49 4.73
CA ILE A 6 -6.94 3.30 3.50
C ILE A 6 -8.28 4.01 3.39
N GLY A 7 -8.26 5.24 2.87
CA GLY A 7 -9.43 5.94 2.37
C GLY A 7 -9.11 6.74 1.10
N TYR A 8 -10.13 7.28 0.44
CA TYR A 8 -9.95 8.07 -0.79
C TYR A 8 -9.06 9.30 -0.60
N GLU A 9 -8.95 9.82 0.62
CA GLU A 9 -8.04 10.92 0.98
C GLU A 9 -6.55 10.53 0.86
N ASP A 10 -6.24 9.25 0.70
CA ASP A 10 -4.88 8.74 0.55
C ASP A 10 -4.41 8.63 -0.91
N ALA A 11 -5.23 9.03 -1.89
CA ALA A 11 -4.92 8.90 -3.32
C ALA A 11 -3.58 9.54 -3.72
N GLU A 12 -3.30 10.74 -3.21
CA GLU A 12 -2.01 11.43 -3.45
C GLU A 12 -0.81 10.66 -2.89
N PHE A 13 -0.99 10.03 -1.72
CA PHE A 13 0.04 9.18 -1.15
C PHE A 13 0.24 7.92 -1.99
N PHE A 14 -0.84 7.25 -2.39
CA PHE A 14 -0.77 6.07 -3.27
C PHE A 14 -0.10 6.39 -4.60
N TYR A 15 -0.47 7.50 -5.25
CA TYR A 15 0.16 7.95 -6.47
C TYR A 15 1.67 8.14 -6.27
N ARG A 16 2.09 8.87 -5.23
CA ARG A 16 3.53 9.04 -4.92
C ARG A 16 4.22 7.72 -4.59
N GLN A 17 3.56 6.82 -3.87
CA GLN A 17 4.08 5.51 -3.48
C GLN A 17 4.39 4.65 -4.71
N PHE A 18 3.40 4.51 -5.59
CA PHE A 18 3.44 3.56 -6.68
C PHE A 18 3.89 4.17 -8.02
N SER A 19 4.20 5.46 -8.07
CA SER A 19 4.97 6.07 -9.17
C SER A 19 6.47 6.11 -8.89
N ASN A 20 6.93 5.66 -7.72
CA ASN A 20 8.34 5.69 -7.32
C ASN A 20 9.12 4.52 -7.95
N ASP A 21 10.19 4.81 -8.68
CA ASP A 21 11.02 3.79 -9.35
C ASP A 21 11.66 2.78 -8.38
N GLU A 22 12.10 3.22 -7.19
CA GLU A 22 12.67 2.33 -6.17
C GLU A 22 11.61 1.37 -5.61
N VAL A 23 10.34 1.75 -5.55
CA VAL A 23 9.26 0.85 -5.14
C VAL A 23 8.93 -0.12 -6.27
N ASN A 24 8.80 0.39 -7.50
CA ASN A 24 8.41 -0.41 -8.67
C ASN A 24 9.46 -1.44 -9.08
N GLN A 25 10.73 -1.31 -8.68
CA GLN A 25 11.76 -2.32 -8.97
C GLN A 25 11.41 -3.73 -8.44
N TYR A 26 10.49 -3.82 -7.46
CA TYR A 26 10.04 -5.06 -6.84
C TYR A 26 8.58 -5.42 -7.16
N LEU A 27 7.83 -4.55 -7.85
CA LEU A 27 6.44 -4.76 -8.22
C LEU A 27 6.36 -5.17 -9.70
N TYR A 28 6.46 -6.48 -9.96
CA TYR A 28 6.49 -7.03 -11.33
C TYR A 28 5.11 -7.32 -11.91
N ASP A 29 4.07 -7.21 -11.10
CA ASP A 29 2.70 -7.58 -11.41
C ASP A 29 1.85 -6.39 -11.87
N SER A 30 2.38 -5.16 -11.80
CA SER A 30 1.66 -3.94 -12.16
C SER A 30 2.58 -2.90 -12.77
N GLU A 31 2.07 -2.14 -13.73
CA GLU A 31 2.73 -0.94 -14.24
C GLU A 31 2.75 0.16 -13.16
N PRO A 32 3.79 1.02 -13.15
CA PRO A 32 3.83 2.18 -12.25
C PRO A 32 2.56 3.03 -12.33
N CYS A 33 2.13 3.56 -11.20
CA CYS A 33 0.93 4.38 -11.12
C CYS A 33 1.14 5.71 -11.87
N GLY A 34 0.37 5.94 -12.94
CA GLY A 34 0.52 7.09 -13.83
C GLY A 34 -0.27 8.32 -13.41
N SER A 35 -1.30 8.20 -12.57
CA SER A 35 -2.10 9.34 -12.12
C SER A 35 -2.78 9.12 -10.76
N VAL A 36 -3.28 10.22 -10.17
CA VAL A 36 -4.06 10.17 -8.93
C VAL A 36 -5.41 9.45 -9.15
N GLU A 37 -6.01 9.55 -10.33
CA GLU A 37 -7.23 8.82 -10.69
C GLU A 37 -6.99 7.30 -10.75
N GLN A 38 -5.81 6.87 -11.22
CA GLN A 38 -5.41 5.47 -11.16
C GLN A 38 -5.25 5.01 -9.70
N ALA A 39 -4.61 5.83 -8.86
CA ALA A 39 -4.50 5.56 -7.43
C ALA A 39 -5.87 5.45 -6.74
N GLN A 40 -6.84 6.29 -7.10
CA GLN A 40 -8.21 6.20 -6.58
C GLN A 40 -8.88 4.87 -6.93
N LYS A 41 -8.70 4.37 -8.15
CA LYS A 41 -9.22 3.04 -8.56
C LYS A 41 -8.58 1.91 -7.75
N TRP A 42 -7.29 2.01 -7.46
CA TRP A 42 -6.61 1.03 -6.62
C TRP A 42 -7.10 1.09 -5.17
N ILE A 43 -7.36 2.28 -4.65
CA ILE A 43 -7.97 2.45 -3.32
C ILE A 43 -9.37 1.83 -3.29
N GLU A 44 -10.20 2.08 -4.31
CA GLU A 44 -11.55 1.52 -4.42
C GLU A 44 -11.55 -0.01 -4.28
N PHE A 45 -10.59 -0.70 -4.91
CA PHE A 45 -10.41 -2.15 -4.79
C PHE A 45 -10.14 -2.63 -3.35
N TYR A 46 -9.46 -1.84 -2.51
CA TYR A 46 -9.21 -2.18 -1.10
C TYR A 46 -10.33 -1.74 -0.15
N LEU A 47 -11.24 -0.89 -0.62
CA LEU A 47 -12.43 -0.44 0.10
C LEU A 47 -13.63 -1.38 -0.08
N GLU A 48 -13.46 -2.52 -0.76
CA GLU A 48 -14.47 -3.56 -0.88
C GLU A 48 -15.09 -3.92 0.48
N SER A 49 -16.42 -4.06 0.49
CA SER A 49 -17.19 -4.47 1.65
C SER A 49 -16.97 -5.95 1.96
N GLU A 50 -17.20 -6.34 3.21
CA GLU A 50 -17.11 -7.76 3.58
C GLU A 50 -18.25 -8.58 2.92
N PRO A 51 -17.97 -9.84 2.53
CA PRO A 51 -16.69 -10.54 2.65
C PRO A 51 -15.68 -10.11 1.57
N ARG A 52 -14.47 -9.75 1.99
CA ARG A 52 -13.34 -9.46 1.08
C ARG A 52 -12.22 -10.48 1.23
N ASN A 53 -11.42 -10.65 0.18
CA ASN A 53 -10.29 -11.57 0.15
C ASN A 53 -8.94 -10.86 0.21
N GLN A 54 -8.97 -9.54 0.33
CA GLN A 54 -7.81 -8.67 0.32
C GLN A 54 -8.07 -7.46 1.20
N HIS A 55 -7.01 -6.92 1.79
CA HIS A 55 -7.05 -5.62 2.44
C HIS A 55 -5.66 -5.04 2.51
N ARG A 56 -5.58 -3.72 2.58
CA ARG A 56 -4.31 -3.01 2.65
C ARG A 56 -4.41 -1.86 3.65
N TRP A 57 -3.32 -1.63 4.35
CA TRP A 57 -3.12 -0.57 5.32
C TRP A 57 -1.96 0.31 4.89
N ILE A 58 -2.03 1.57 5.31
CA ILE A 58 -0.90 2.50 5.20
C ILE A 58 -0.06 2.36 6.46
N ILE A 59 1.25 2.23 6.29
CA ILE A 59 2.23 2.24 7.37
C ILE A 59 2.57 3.70 7.67
N VAL A 60 2.33 4.12 8.91
CA VAL A 60 2.54 5.50 9.35
C VAL A 60 3.54 5.55 10.51
N LEU A 61 4.55 6.42 10.42
CA LEU A 61 5.49 6.69 11.52
C LEU A 61 4.77 7.36 12.69
N LYS A 62 5.07 6.93 13.92
CA LYS A 62 4.41 7.46 15.12
C LYS A 62 4.94 8.84 15.50
N GLU A 63 6.18 9.10 15.11
CA GLU A 63 6.98 10.24 15.51
C GLU A 63 6.51 11.53 14.81
N ASN A 64 6.18 11.44 13.52
CA ASN A 64 5.85 12.59 12.67
C ASN A 64 4.57 12.41 11.83
N GLY A 65 3.91 11.25 11.88
CA GLY A 65 2.71 10.97 11.09
C GLY A 65 2.98 10.72 9.60
N GLU A 66 4.25 10.52 9.21
CA GLU A 66 4.63 10.29 7.83
C GLU A 66 4.17 8.91 7.35
N LYS A 67 3.55 8.89 6.16
CA LYS A 67 3.15 7.66 5.45
C LYS A 67 4.36 7.15 4.68
N ILE A 68 4.84 5.95 5.01
CA ILE A 68 6.12 5.44 4.51
C ILE A 68 5.98 4.20 3.62
N GLY A 69 4.76 3.74 3.39
CA GLY A 69 4.49 2.57 2.57
C GLY A 69 3.15 1.94 2.89
N THR A 70 2.93 0.76 2.34
CA THR A 70 1.71 -0.01 2.60
C THR A 70 2.03 -1.47 2.95
N CYS A 71 1.14 -2.11 3.68
CA CYS A 71 1.17 -3.56 3.87
C CYS A 71 -0.24 -4.11 3.88
N GLY A 72 -0.39 -5.39 3.59
CA GLY A 72 -1.70 -5.99 3.49
C GLY A 72 -1.64 -7.46 3.19
N PHE A 73 -2.83 -7.99 2.93
CA PHE A 73 -3.00 -9.35 2.47
C PHE A 73 -3.83 -9.39 1.20
N HIS A 74 -3.64 -10.47 0.45
CA HIS A 74 -4.43 -10.89 -0.70
C HIS A 74 -4.77 -12.38 -0.59
N CYS A 75 -5.62 -12.86 -1.50
CA CYS A 75 -5.90 -14.28 -1.69
C CYS A 75 -6.34 -15.01 -0.41
N TRP A 76 -7.16 -14.37 0.45
CA TRP A 76 -7.61 -15.03 1.68
C TRP A 76 -8.49 -16.24 1.38
N ASN A 77 -7.92 -17.44 1.57
CA ASN A 77 -8.65 -18.68 1.59
C ASN A 77 -9.25 -18.90 2.98
N ARG A 78 -10.56 -18.68 3.10
CA ARG A 78 -11.29 -18.81 4.38
C ARG A 78 -11.48 -20.25 4.83
N GLU A 79 -11.33 -21.23 3.93
CA GLU A 79 -11.43 -22.66 4.27
C GLU A 79 -10.14 -23.18 4.91
N THR A 80 -8.99 -22.78 4.37
CA THR A 80 -7.66 -23.21 4.86
C THR A 80 -7.03 -22.23 5.85
N GLY A 81 -7.51 -20.98 5.90
CA GLY A 81 -6.95 -19.93 6.76
C GLY A 81 -5.67 -19.30 6.20
N GLU A 82 -5.41 -19.45 4.91
CA GLU A 82 -4.19 -18.98 4.24
C GLU A 82 -4.40 -17.61 3.59
N ILE A 83 -3.33 -16.81 3.57
CA ILE A 83 -3.29 -15.49 2.95
C ILE A 83 -1.92 -15.27 2.30
N GLU A 84 -1.87 -14.41 1.29
CA GLU A 84 -0.63 -13.86 0.75
C GLU A 84 -0.36 -12.49 1.39
N MET A 85 0.74 -12.36 2.13
CA MET A 85 1.13 -11.11 2.76
C MET A 85 2.10 -10.34 1.87
N GLY A 86 1.93 -9.02 1.78
CA GLY A 86 2.83 -8.16 1.01
C GLY A 86 3.02 -6.79 1.66
N TYR A 87 4.13 -6.14 1.35
CA TYR A 87 4.41 -4.76 1.75
C TYR A 87 5.26 -4.04 0.70
N ASP A 88 5.22 -2.72 0.75
CA ASP A 88 6.06 -1.81 -0.01
C ASP A 88 6.46 -0.65 0.91
N LEU A 89 7.70 -0.17 0.76
CA LEU A 89 8.25 0.90 1.59
C LEU A 89 8.99 1.89 0.70
N GLN A 90 8.83 3.18 1.01
CA GLN A 90 9.67 4.23 0.46
C GLN A 90 10.92 4.42 1.30
N THR A 91 12.01 4.79 0.64
CA THR A 91 13.21 5.27 1.32
C THR A 91 12.87 6.55 2.08
N ILE A 92 13.03 6.52 3.41
CA ILE A 92 12.85 7.70 4.26
C ILE A 92 14.09 8.59 4.09
N SER A 93 13.89 9.83 3.61
CA SER A 93 14.98 10.79 3.50
C SER A 93 15.54 11.12 4.88
N GLY A 94 16.82 10.79 5.12
CA GLY A 94 17.53 11.12 6.37
C GLY A 94 17.99 9.92 7.22
N LEU A 95 17.64 8.69 6.86
CA LEU A 95 18.27 7.50 7.43
C LEU A 95 19.56 7.14 6.68
N PRO A 96 20.66 6.78 7.36
CA PRO A 96 21.87 6.30 6.70
C PRO A 96 21.52 5.10 5.82
N ARG A 97 21.94 5.12 4.55
CA ARG A 97 22.01 3.89 3.75
C ARG A 97 23.24 3.13 4.25
N GLU A 98 23.05 1.89 4.73
CA GLU A 98 24.15 0.97 5.06
C GLU A 98 24.99 0.61 3.82
#